data_AF-A0A950AST9-F1
#
_entry.id   AF-A0A950AST9-F1
#
_cell.length_a   1.000
_cell.length_b   1.000
_cell.length_c   1.000
_cell.angle_alpha   90.00
_cell.angle_beta   90.00
_cell.angle_gamma   90.00
#
_symmetry.space_group_name_H-M   'P 1'
#
loop_
_entity.id
_entity.type
_entity.pdbx_description
1 polymer ?
#
loop_
_entity_poly.entity_id
_entity_poly.type
_entity_poly.pdbx_seq_one_letter_code
_entity_poly.pdbx_strand_id
1 'polypeptide(L)'
;MKTVFTTGEAAKICKVSQQTIIRCFDSGQLRGFRVPGSRFRRIPREALYRFMKENNIPTDALESGRRRVLIVDDDQAVVDLISDVLTNDSRFEVKVVNNGFGAGMLAKEYHPDLIILDVMLPDINGQAVCELIRQDPTMSDIK
;
A
#
# COMPACT_ATOMS: atom_id res chain seq x y z
N MET A 1 11.10 1.04 -4.84
CA MET A 1 9.98 1.31 -5.78
C MET A 1 10.18 2.68 -6.42
N LYS A 2 9.81 2.91 -7.69
CA LYS A 2 10.02 4.21 -8.35
C LYS A 2 9.04 5.26 -7.82
N THR A 3 9.56 6.40 -7.36
CA THR A 3 8.79 7.47 -6.68
C THR A 3 8.37 8.61 -7.59
N VAL A 4 9.04 8.80 -8.74
CA VAL A 4 8.76 9.88 -9.69
C VAL A 4 8.77 9.35 -11.12
N PHE A 5 7.76 9.73 -11.91
CA PHE A 5 7.55 9.29 -13.28
C PHE A 5 7.76 10.42 -14.29
N THR A 6 8.25 10.08 -15.47
CA THR A 6 8.17 10.94 -16.65
C THR A 6 6.75 10.91 -17.24
N THR A 7 6.44 11.85 -18.14
CA THR A 7 5.14 11.85 -18.84
C THR A 7 4.93 10.59 -19.68
N GLY A 8 5.98 10.04 -20.27
CA GLY A 8 5.90 8.80 -21.06
C GLY A 8 5.62 7.57 -20.19
N GLU A 9 6.22 7.50 -19.00
CA GLU A 9 5.98 6.40 -18.06
C GLU A 9 4.57 6.48 -17.46
N ALA A 10 4.15 7.66 -17.04
CA ALA A 10 2.78 7.89 -16.57
C ALA A 10 1.75 7.53 -17.65
N ALA A 11 2.02 7.86 -18.92
CA ALA A 11 1.15 7.53 -20.04
C ALA A 11 1.02 6.01 -20.24
N LYS A 12 2.14 5.28 -20.15
CA LYS A 12 2.15 3.81 -20.20
C LYS A 12 1.34 3.19 -19.06
N ILE A 13 1.52 3.70 -17.83
CA ILE A 13 0.78 3.24 -16.64
C ILE A 13 -0.72 3.47 -16.81
N CYS A 14 -1.12 4.67 -17.22
CA CYS A 14 -2.53 5.03 -17.39
C CYS A 14 -3.15 4.47 -18.69
N LYS A 15 -2.37 3.81 -19.56
CA LYS A 15 -2.79 3.33 -20.89
C LYS A 15 -3.40 4.43 -21.76
N VAL A 16 -2.82 5.63 -21.74
CA VAL A 16 -3.24 6.79 -22.55
C VAL A 16 -2.05 7.34 -23.35
N SER A 17 -2.33 8.29 -24.26
CA SER A 17 -1.25 8.97 -24.99
C SER A 17 -0.40 9.86 -24.05
N GLN A 18 0.89 10.02 -24.37
CA GLN A 18 1.75 10.95 -23.65
C GLN A 18 1.25 12.40 -23.72
N GLN A 19 0.60 12.78 -24.83
CA GLN A 19 -0.01 14.11 -24.99
C GLN A 19 -1.16 14.33 -24.01
N THR A 20 -1.96 13.29 -23.70
CA THR A 20 -3.03 13.37 -22.70
C THR A 20 -2.46 13.72 -21.33
N ILE A 21 -1.42 13.01 -20.89
CA ILE A 21 -0.73 13.28 -19.62
C ILE A 21 -0.13 14.68 -19.59
N ILE A 22 0.49 15.13 -20.69
CA ILE A 22 1.04 16.48 -20.81
C ILE A 22 -0.07 17.54 -20.67
N ARG A 23 -1.21 17.36 -21.35
CA ARG A 23 -2.35 18.27 -21.27
C ARG A 23 -2.92 18.35 -19.86
N CYS A 24 -3.15 17.21 -19.20
CA CYS A 24 -3.64 17.17 -17.82
C CYS A 24 -2.65 17.80 -16.83
N PHE A 25 -1.34 17.65 -17.07
CA PHE A 25 -0.34 18.32 -16.24
C PHE A 25 -0.37 19.84 -16.44
N ASP A 26 -0.38 20.29 -17.69
CA ASP A 26 -0.35 21.72 -18.02
C ASP A 26 -1.65 22.44 -17.62
N SER A 27 -2.79 21.74 -17.60
CA SER A 27 -4.06 22.26 -17.07
C SER A 27 -4.14 22.25 -15.54
N GLY A 28 -3.16 21.65 -14.85
CA GLY A 28 -3.14 21.50 -13.39
C GLY A 28 -3.94 20.32 -12.83
N GLN A 29 -4.62 19.55 -13.67
CA GLN A 29 -5.37 18.34 -13.26
C GLN A 29 -4.44 17.22 -12.76
N LEU A 30 -3.21 17.13 -13.29
CA LEU A 30 -2.19 16.21 -12.82
C LEU A 30 -1.02 16.98 -12.21
N ARG A 31 -0.90 16.91 -10.88
CA ARG A 31 0.15 17.63 -10.15
C ARG A 31 1.55 17.05 -10.38
N GLY A 32 2.55 17.93 -10.34
CA GLY A 32 3.96 17.58 -10.33
C GLY A 32 4.82 18.81 -10.54
N PHE A 33 6.06 18.64 -11.03
CA PHE A 33 6.98 19.75 -11.23
C PHE A 33 7.68 19.69 -12.59
N ARG A 34 8.14 20.85 -13.08
CA ARG A 34 9.04 20.92 -14.23
C ARG A 34 10.48 20.81 -13.74
N VAL A 35 11.31 20.12 -14.51
CA VAL A 35 12.75 20.06 -14.24
C VAL A 35 13.35 21.45 -14.48
N PRO A 36 14.10 22.03 -13.53
CA PRO A 36 14.75 23.33 -13.73
C PRO A 36 15.58 23.37 -15.01
N GLY A 37 15.46 24.45 -15.79
CA GLY A 37 16.17 24.60 -17.06
C GLY A 37 15.67 23.72 -18.21
N SER A 38 14.54 23.01 -18.05
CA SER A 38 14.01 22.10 -19.07
C SER A 38 12.48 22.18 -19.20
N ARG A 39 11.97 21.72 -20.35
CA ARG A 39 10.53 21.55 -20.61
C ARG A 39 9.97 20.24 -20.05
N PHE A 40 10.83 19.36 -19.53
CA PHE A 40 10.42 18.06 -19.02
C PHE A 40 9.63 18.18 -17.72
N ARG A 41 8.58 17.36 -17.61
CA ARG A 41 7.72 17.26 -16.42
C ARG A 41 8.09 16.01 -15.63
N ARG A 42 7.86 16.06 -14.33
CA ARG A 42 8.03 14.96 -13.37
C ARG A 42 6.78 14.86 -12.53
N ILE A 43 6.25 13.64 -12.44
CA ILE A 43 4.97 13.34 -11.80
C ILE A 43 5.27 12.44 -10.60
N PRO A 44 5.11 12.91 -9.36
CA PRO A 44 5.22 12.07 -8.17
C PRO A 44 4.21 10.93 -8.21
N ARG A 45 4.60 9.77 -7.66
CA ARG A 45 3.75 8.57 -7.60
C ARG A 45 2.39 8.83 -6.98
N GLU A 46 2.35 9.56 -5.87
CA GLU A 46 1.13 9.90 -5.12
C GLU A 46 0.22 10.86 -5.90
N ALA A 47 0.80 11.70 -6.75
CA ALA A 47 0.03 12.57 -7.63
C ALA A 47 -0.59 11.77 -8.79
N LEU A 48 0.18 10.85 -9.39
CA LEU A 48 -0.32 9.98 -10.45
C LEU A 48 -1.42 9.03 -9.93
N TYR A 49 -1.23 8.45 -8.75
CA TYR A 49 -2.22 7.60 -8.10
C TYR A 49 -3.54 8.34 -7.84
N ARG A 50 -3.48 9.55 -7.27
CA ARG A 50 -4.67 10.39 -7.06
C ARG A 50 -5.38 10.72 -8.35
N PHE A 51 -4.63 11.17 -9.36
CA PHE A 51 -5.17 11.45 -10.69
C PHE A 51 -5.87 10.22 -11.28
N MET A 52 -5.27 9.03 -11.16
CA MET A 52 -5.88 7.80 -11.64
C MET A 52 -7.18 7.49 -10.92
N LYS A 53 -7.20 7.59 -9.58
CA LYS A 53 -8.41 7.36 -8.77
C LYS A 53 -9.53 8.35 -9.10
N GLU A 54 -9.21 9.64 -9.20
CA GLU A 54 -10.18 10.71 -9.50
C GLU A 54 -10.79 10.57 -10.91
N ASN A 55 -10.06 9.95 -11.85
CA ASN A 55 -10.50 9.74 -13.22
C ASN A 55 -10.93 8.29 -13.50
N ASN A 56 -11.12 7.46 -12.47
CA ASN A 56 -11.49 6.04 -12.59
C ASN A 56 -10.56 5.22 -13.51
N ILE A 57 -9.25 5.53 -13.50
CA ILE A 57 -8.21 4.77 -14.20
C ILE A 57 -7.72 3.64 -13.27
N PRO A 58 -7.64 2.37 -13.74
CA PRO A 58 -7.16 1.25 -12.93
C PRO A 58 -5.75 1.47 -12.37
N THR A 59 -5.57 1.34 -11.05
CA THR A 59 -4.33 1.65 -10.33
C THR A 59 -3.35 0.49 -10.21
N ASP A 60 -3.71 -0.70 -10.68
CA ASP A 60 -2.95 -1.95 -10.56
C ASP A 60 -1.51 -1.81 -11.08
N ALA A 61 -1.33 -1.04 -12.17
CA ALA A 61 -0.03 -0.79 -12.77
C ALA A 61 0.91 0.05 -11.89
N LEU A 62 0.35 0.86 -10.96
CA LEU A 62 1.12 1.57 -9.95
C LEU A 62 1.33 0.70 -8.72
N GLU A 63 0.34 -0.07 -8.30
CA GLU A 63 0.32 -0.88 -7.07
C GLU A 63 1.29 -2.07 -7.08
N SER A 64 2.40 -2.01 -7.84
CA SER A 64 3.39 -3.08 -8.06
C SER A 64 4.22 -3.49 -6.83
N GLY A 65 3.69 -3.39 -5.62
CA GLY A 65 4.19 -4.03 -4.42
C GLY A 65 2.98 -4.66 -3.76
N ARG A 66 3.00 -5.99 -3.59
CA ARG A 66 1.93 -6.66 -2.84
C ARG A 66 1.85 -6.00 -1.47
N ARG A 67 0.67 -5.50 -1.10
CA ARG A 67 0.40 -5.01 0.24
C ARG A 67 0.55 -6.18 1.18
N ARG A 68 1.51 -6.08 2.10
CA ARG A 68 1.77 -7.12 3.09
C ARG A 68 0.75 -6.99 4.19
N VAL A 69 -0.08 -8.00 4.37
CA VAL A 69 -1.10 -8.07 5.42
C VAL A 69 -0.68 -9.14 6.42
N LEU A 70 -0.69 -8.79 7.69
CA LEU A 70 -0.51 -9.74 8.78
C LEU A 70 -1.86 -9.94 9.47
N ILE A 71 -2.33 -11.18 9.51
CA ILE A 71 -3.53 -11.58 10.26
C ILE A 71 -3.08 -12.16 11.59
N VAL A 72 -3.68 -11.69 12.68
CA VAL A 72 -3.41 -12.12 14.05
C VAL A 72 -4.73 -12.52 14.70
N ASP A 73 -5.02 -13.81 14.68
CA ASP A 73 -6.28 -14.38 15.18
C ASP A 73 -6.06 -15.86 15.50
N ASP A 74 -6.58 -16.35 16.63
CA ASP A 74 -6.50 -17.76 17.03
C ASP A 74 -7.67 -18.61 16.53
N ASP A 75 -8.75 -17.99 16.04
CA ASP A 75 -9.86 -18.68 15.39
C ASP A 75 -9.52 -19.00 13.92
N GLN A 76 -9.18 -20.28 13.68
CA GLN A 76 -8.83 -20.77 12.35
C GLN A 76 -9.92 -20.51 11.30
N ALA A 77 -11.21 -20.54 11.67
CA ALA A 77 -12.29 -20.30 10.71
C ALA A 77 -12.32 -18.84 10.24
N VAL A 78 -12.01 -17.89 11.13
CA VAL A 78 -11.89 -16.46 10.81
C VAL A 78 -10.64 -16.21 9.96
N VAL A 79 -9.51 -16.80 10.37
CA VAL A 79 -8.25 -16.75 9.62
C VAL A 79 -8.43 -17.23 8.18
N ASP A 80 -9.05 -18.39 7.99
CA ASP A 80 -9.25 -19.00 6.67
C ASP A 80 -10.15 -18.11 5.81
N LEU A 81 -11.26 -17.61 6.36
CA LEU A 81 -12.18 -16.72 5.66
C LEU A 81 -11.49 -15.43 5.16
N ILE A 82 -10.71 -14.78 6.02
CA ILE A 82 -10.02 -13.53 5.67
C ILE A 82 -8.87 -13.82 4.68
N SER A 83 -8.12 -14.88 4.93
CA SER A 83 -7.01 -15.29 4.07
C SER A 83 -7.49 -15.63 2.67
N ASP A 84 -8.60 -16.36 2.52
CA ASP A 84 -9.19 -16.68 1.22
C ASP A 84 -9.57 -15.42 0.44
N VAL A 85 -10.20 -14.45 1.09
CA VAL A 85 -10.59 -13.18 0.44
C VAL A 85 -9.37 -12.40 -0.03
N LEU A 86 -8.33 -12.30 0.80
CA LEU A 86 -7.15 -11.49 0.50
C LEU A 86 -6.19 -12.17 -0.47
N THR A 87 -5.98 -13.48 -0.36
CA THR A 87 -5.05 -14.23 -1.23
C THR A 87 -5.57 -14.41 -2.65
N ASN A 88 -6.90 -14.39 -2.84
CA ASN A 88 -7.52 -14.36 -4.17
C ASN A 88 -7.27 -13.05 -4.93
N ASP A 89 -6.87 -11.98 -4.24
CA ASP A 89 -6.48 -10.72 -4.85
C ASP A 89 -4.94 -10.59 -4.90
N SER A 90 -4.41 -10.64 -6.12
CA SER A 90 -2.96 -10.58 -6.41
C SER A 90 -2.22 -9.34 -5.87
N ARG A 91 -2.96 -8.33 -5.40
CA ARG A 91 -2.42 -7.12 -4.77
C ARG A 91 -2.00 -7.32 -3.32
N PHE A 92 -2.36 -8.42 -2.68
CA PHE A 92 -2.00 -8.70 -1.29
C PHE A 92 -1.01 -9.86 -1.17
N GLU A 93 -0.19 -9.79 -0.13
CA GLU A 93 0.60 -10.89 0.37
C GLU A 93 0.23 -11.08 1.84
N VAL A 94 -0.20 -12.28 2.22
CA VAL A 94 -0.78 -12.53 3.53
C VAL A 94 0.15 -13.42 4.34
N LYS A 95 0.43 -13.02 5.58
CA LYS A 95 0.97 -13.90 6.61
C LYS A 95 -0.01 -13.98 7.77
N VAL A 96 0.04 -15.08 8.49
CA VAL A 96 -0.84 -15.38 9.63
C VAL A 96 0.01 -15.72 10.84
N VAL A 97 -0.44 -15.30 12.01
CA VAL A 97 0.03 -15.76 13.31
C VAL A 97 -1.18 -15.87 14.25
N ASN A 98 -1.15 -16.82 15.18
CA ASN A 98 -2.30 -17.18 16.01
C ASN A 98 -2.14 -16.82 17.50
N ASN A 99 -1.23 -15.90 17.80
CA ASN A 99 -0.96 -15.42 19.14
C ASN A 99 -0.32 -14.03 19.11
N GLY A 100 -0.49 -13.27 20.18
CA GLY A 100 -0.05 -11.88 20.23
C GLY A 100 1.46 -11.71 20.39
N PHE A 101 2.15 -12.65 21.04
CA PHE A 101 3.63 -12.62 21.11
C PHE A 101 4.26 -12.74 19.71
N GLY A 102 3.79 -13.72 18.94
CA GLY A 102 4.21 -13.93 17.55
C GLY A 102 3.85 -12.75 16.65
N ALA A 103 2.75 -12.03 16.93
CA ALA A 103 2.37 -10.83 16.21
C ALA A 103 3.43 -9.73 16.27
N GLY A 104 3.96 -9.42 17.46
CA GLY A 104 5.01 -8.40 17.59
C GLY A 104 6.31 -8.79 16.86
N MET A 105 6.73 -10.06 17.00
CA MET A 105 7.93 -10.57 16.32
C MET A 105 7.76 -10.55 14.80
N LEU A 106 6.64 -11.06 14.30
CA LEU A 106 6.38 -11.15 12.86
C LEU A 106 6.10 -9.78 12.26
N ALA A 107 5.47 -8.84 12.98
CA ALA A 107 5.32 -7.46 12.54
C ALA A 107 6.70 -6.81 12.30
N LYS A 108 7.70 -7.09 13.15
CA LYS A 108 9.07 -6.58 12.97
C LYS A 108 9.78 -7.17 11.76
N GLU A 109 9.71 -8.49 11.61
CA GLU A 109 10.41 -9.21 10.53
C GLU A 109 9.73 -9.00 9.18
N TYR A 110 8.41 -9.13 9.15
CA TYR A 110 7.61 -9.06 7.93
C TYR A 110 7.32 -7.63 7.50
N HIS A 111 7.27 -6.69 8.44
CA HIS A 111 6.98 -5.27 8.23
C HIS A 111 5.72 -5.06 7.37
N PRO A 112 4.54 -5.51 7.84
CA PRO A 112 3.31 -5.44 7.08
C PRO A 112 2.84 -4.00 6.85
N ASP A 113 2.12 -3.75 5.75
CA ASP A 113 1.42 -2.50 5.50
C ASP A 113 0.16 -2.36 6.37
N LEU A 114 -0.43 -3.49 6.78
CA LEU A 114 -1.68 -3.58 7.54
C LEU A 114 -1.66 -4.80 8.47
N ILE A 115 -2.11 -4.63 9.70
CA ILE A 115 -2.36 -5.75 10.63
C ILE A 115 -3.87 -5.86 10.89
N ILE A 116 -4.42 -7.06 10.65
CA ILE A 116 -5.77 -7.44 11.08
C ILE A 116 -5.59 -8.20 12.39
N LEU A 117 -6.03 -7.61 13.50
CA LEU A 117 -5.73 -8.09 14.84
C LEU A 117 -7.01 -8.35 15.63
N ASP A 118 -7.18 -9.57 16.10
CA ASP A 118 -8.19 -9.88 17.10
C ASP A 118 -7.82 -9.28 18.47
N VAL A 119 -8.84 -8.83 19.19
CA VAL A 119 -8.71 -8.25 20.52
C VAL A 119 -8.56 -9.35 21.57
N MET A 120 -9.16 -10.51 21.35
CA MET A 120 -9.31 -11.58 22.34
C MET A 120 -8.39 -12.77 22.06
N LEU A 121 -7.08 -12.52 22.05
CA LEU A 121 -6.08 -13.57 21.87
C LEU A 121 -5.82 -14.37 23.16
N PRO A 122 -5.31 -15.62 23.04
CA PRO A 122 -5.14 -16.52 24.18
C PRO A 122 -4.02 -16.13 25.15
N ASP A 123 -3.02 -15.37 24.70
CA ASP A 123 -1.81 -15.04 25.46
C ASP A 123 -1.78 -13.58 25.96
N ILE A 124 -2.09 -12.63 25.09
CA ILE A 124 -2.07 -11.19 25.40
C ILE A 124 -3.23 -10.47 24.72
N ASN A 125 -3.80 -9.47 25.38
CA ASN A 125 -4.84 -8.64 24.78
C ASN A 125 -4.33 -7.94 23.50
N GLY A 126 -5.10 -8.01 22.41
CA GLY A 126 -4.73 -7.39 21.13
C GLY A 126 -4.48 -5.87 21.22
N GLN A 127 -5.15 -5.17 22.15
CA GLN A 127 -4.85 -3.75 22.40
C GLN A 127 -3.40 -3.53 22.85
N ALA A 128 -2.89 -4.41 23.73
CA ALA A 128 -1.51 -4.32 24.20
C ALA A 128 -0.51 -4.61 23.06
N VAL A 129 -0.84 -5.54 22.15
CA VAL A 129 -0.05 -5.78 20.93
C VAL A 129 -0.01 -4.52 20.05
N CYS A 130 -1.15 -3.87 19.82
CA CYS A 130 -1.20 -2.59 19.09
C CYS A 130 -0.34 -1.51 19.74
N GLU A 131 -0.40 -1.37 21.06
CA GLU A 131 0.40 -0.39 21.81
C GLU A 131 1.90 -0.66 21.65
N LEU A 132 2.34 -1.92 21.80
CA LEU A 132 3.73 -2.32 21.63
C LEU A 132 4.25 -2.01 20.22
N ILE A 133 3.46 -2.31 19.18
CA ILE A 133 3.83 -2.03 17.79
C ILE A 133 3.96 -0.52 17.55
N ARG A 134 3.02 0.28 18.06
CA ARG A 134 3.05 1.75 17.92
C ARG A 134 4.17 2.42 18.71
N GLN A 135 4.67 1.78 19.76
CA GLN A 135 5.80 2.27 20.54
C GLN A 135 7.14 2.09 19.82
N ASP A 136 7.26 1.16 18.85
CA ASP A 136 8.48 1.01 18.04
C ASP A 136 8.47 2.02 16.88
N PRO A 137 9.37 3.04 16.87
CA PRO A 137 9.40 4.04 15.81
C PRO A 137 9.64 3.46 14.41
N THR A 138 10.27 2.28 14.34
CA THR A 138 10.56 1.58 13.08
C THR A 138 9.33 0.94 12.45
N MET A 139 8.20 0.89 13.18
CA MET A 139 6.91 0.34 12.75
C MET A 139 5.80 1.40 12.69
N SER A 140 6.17 2.68 12.73
CA SER A 140 5.21 3.79 12.79
C SER A 140 4.34 3.97 11.54
N ASP A 141 4.72 3.33 10.42
CA ASP A 141 3.99 3.33 9.16
C ASP A 141 3.05 2.13 8.98
N ILE A 142 3.09 1.14 9.89
CA ILE A 142 2.16 0.00 9.91
C ILE A 142 0.77 0.48 10.32
N LYS A 143 -0.25 0.05 9.58
CA LYS A 143 -1.66 0.39 9.84
C LYS A 143 -2.39 -0.66 10.66
#